data_AF-A0A067MPK2-F1
#
_entry.id   AF-A0A067MPK2-F1
#
_cell.length_a   1.000
_cell.length_b   1.000
_cell.length_c   1.000
_cell.angle_alpha   90.00
_cell.angle_beta   90.00
_cell.angle_gamma   90.00
#
_symmetry.space_group_name_H-M   'P 1'
#
loop_
_entity.id
_entity.type
_entity.pdbx_description
1 polymer ?
#
loop_
_entity_poly.entity_id
_entity_poly.type
_entity_poly.pdbx_seq_one_letter_code
_entity_poly.pdbx_strand_id
1 'polypeptide(L)'
;MGWWGSMGGPKQKGITQYGLSHFRQRPFAGALHGYIFNGYARIVSQAPYFVLPLGFAYGVYTWANQKAAWLQTKEGHAHGGEH
;
A
#
# COMPACT_ATOMS: atom_id res chain seq x y z
N MET A 1 26.72 10.73 7.62
CA MET A 1 27.03 9.34 7.21
C MET A 1 28.53 9.24 7.04
N GLY A 2 29.19 8.26 7.66
CA GLY A 2 30.64 8.03 7.51
C GLY A 2 30.98 6.72 6.80
N TRP A 3 32.20 6.20 6.97
CA TRP A 3 32.71 4.99 6.31
C TRP A 3 32.69 3.76 7.23
N TRP A 4 33.03 2.58 6.71
CA TRP A 4 33.28 1.39 7.51
C TRP A 4 34.28 1.69 8.64
N GLY A 5 33.89 1.36 9.87
CA GLY A 5 34.66 1.69 11.08
C GLY A 5 34.33 3.06 11.71
N SER A 6 33.64 3.96 11.01
CA SER A 6 33.22 5.27 11.54
C SER A 6 31.90 5.75 10.89
N MET A 7 30.83 4.96 11.03
CA MET A 7 29.53 5.29 10.41
C MET A 7 28.83 6.50 11.04
N GLY A 8 29.28 6.96 12.21
CA GLY A 8 28.71 8.11 12.92
C GLY A 8 27.49 7.79 13.80
N GLY A 9 27.22 6.51 14.06
CA GLY A 9 26.20 6.07 15.01
C GLY A 9 26.66 6.15 16.48
N PRO A 10 25.75 5.95 17.44
CA PRO A 10 26.10 5.87 18.85
C PRO A 10 27.04 4.69 19.13
N LYS A 11 27.84 4.80 20.19
CA LYS A 11 28.72 3.70 20.63
C LYS A 11 27.87 2.50 21.07
N GLN A 12 28.09 1.34 20.47
CA GLN A 12 27.40 0.09 20.81
C GLN A 12 28.34 -0.79 21.65
N LYS A 13 27.87 -1.29 22.78
CA LYS A 13 28.62 -2.22 23.66
C LYS A 13 27.66 -3.27 24.21
N GLY A 14 28.07 -4.53 24.23
CA GLY A 14 27.28 -5.64 24.80
C GLY A 14 26.26 -6.28 23.86
N ILE A 15 26.24 -5.92 22.57
CA ILE A 15 25.38 -6.54 21.57
C ILE A 15 26.19 -7.64 20.86
N THR A 16 25.72 -8.89 20.94
CA THR A 16 26.33 -10.02 20.23
C THR A 16 25.38 -10.49 19.13
N GLN A 17 25.91 -10.60 17.91
CA GLN A 17 25.14 -11.05 16.74
C GLN A 17 25.70 -12.37 16.23
N TYR A 18 24.80 -13.29 15.91
CA TYR A 18 25.13 -14.58 15.32
C TYR A 18 24.59 -14.66 13.90
N GLY A 19 25.31 -15.34 13.02
CA GLY A 19 24.90 -15.58 11.64
C GLY A 19 25.26 -17.00 11.22
N LEU A 20 24.43 -17.59 10.35
CA LEU A 20 24.70 -18.89 9.73
C LEU A 20 25.07 -18.68 8.26
N SER A 21 26.08 -19.42 7.77
CA SER A 21 26.44 -19.38 6.34
C SER A 21 25.23 -19.70 5.46
N HIS A 22 25.04 -18.94 4.38
CA HIS A 22 23.92 -19.12 3.45
C HIS A 22 23.91 -20.50 2.79
N PHE A 23 25.08 -21.10 2.56
CA PHE A 23 25.21 -22.46 2.02
C PHE A 23 24.75 -23.56 3.01
N ARG A 24 24.53 -23.20 4.28
CA ARG A 24 23.99 -24.08 5.32
C ARG A 24 22.51 -23.81 5.62
N GLN A 25 21.87 -22.89 4.88
CA GLN A 25 20.45 -22.57 5.02
C GLN A 25 19.67 -23.11 3.82
N ARG A 26 18.39 -23.45 4.04
CA ARG A 26 17.46 -23.79 2.95
C ARG A 26 16.91 -22.49 2.35
N PRO A 27 17.16 -22.17 1.07
CA PRO A 27 16.61 -20.97 0.46
C PRO A 27 15.07 -21.03 0.46
N PHE A 28 14.42 -19.91 0.77
CA PHE A 28 12.96 -19.76 0.83
C PHE A 28 12.22 -20.69 1.81
N ALA A 29 12.92 -21.26 2.80
CA ALA A 29 12.27 -22.03 3.85
C ALA A 29 11.18 -21.20 4.54
N GLY A 30 9.93 -21.66 4.48
CA GLY A 30 8.78 -20.96 5.06
C GLY A 30 8.33 -19.69 4.32
N ALA A 31 8.85 -19.41 3.12
CA ALA A 31 8.49 -18.19 2.38
C ALA A 31 6.99 -18.12 2.09
N LEU A 32 6.37 -19.20 1.59
CA LEU A 32 4.95 -19.21 1.26
C LEU A 32 4.06 -19.10 2.50
N HIS A 33 4.24 -20.01 3.46
CA HIS A 33 3.47 -20.01 4.71
C HIS A 33 3.66 -18.70 5.48
N GLY A 34 4.90 -18.23 5.60
CA GLY A 34 5.22 -16.97 6.26
C GLY A 34 4.64 -15.75 5.54
N TYR A 35 4.65 -15.73 4.20
CA TYR A 35 4.12 -14.62 3.42
C TYR A 35 2.59 -14.55 3.47
N ILE A 36 1.88 -15.68 3.46
CA ILE A 36 0.41 -15.66 3.53
C ILE A 36 -0.05 -14.91 4.80
N PHE A 37 0.47 -15.27 5.97
CA PHE A 37 0.05 -14.64 7.23
C PHE A 37 0.69 -13.26 7.45
N ASN A 38 2.01 -13.14 7.28
CA ASN A 38 2.69 -11.87 7.54
C ASN A 38 2.47 -10.85 6.42
N GLY A 39 2.36 -11.29 5.17
CA GLY A 39 2.03 -10.45 4.03
C GLY A 39 0.63 -9.88 4.15
N TYR A 40 -0.37 -10.71 4.51
CA TYR A 40 -1.72 -10.22 4.81
C TYR A 40 -1.72 -9.18 5.92
N ALA A 41 -1.08 -9.47 7.06
CA ALA A 41 -1.00 -8.53 8.18
C ALA A 41 -0.37 -7.18 7.77
N ARG A 42 0.69 -7.21 6.95
CA ARG A 42 1.33 -6.01 6.41
C ARG A 42 0.39 -5.23 5.49
N ILE A 43 -0.30 -5.90 4.56
CA ILE A 43 -1.22 -5.25 3.62
C ILE A 43 -2.38 -4.60 4.37
N VAL A 44 -3.00 -5.30 5.32
CA VAL A 44 -4.13 -4.77 6.09
C VAL A 44 -3.72 -3.57 6.94
N SER A 45 -2.53 -3.56 7.54
CA SER A 45 -2.05 -2.39 8.29
C SER A 45 -1.90 -1.13 7.42
N GLN A 46 -1.67 -1.30 6.11
CA GLN A 46 -1.52 -0.20 5.17
C GLN A 46 -2.79 0.09 4.37
N ALA A 47 -3.77 -0.82 4.40
CA ALA A 47 -5.01 -0.72 3.65
C ALA A 47 -5.73 0.62 3.81
N PRO A 48 -5.88 1.20 5.02
CA PRO A 48 -6.56 2.48 5.16
C PRO A 48 -5.93 3.61 4.33
N TYR A 49 -4.61 3.60 4.14
CA TYR A 49 -3.90 4.67 3.43
C TYR A 49 -4.08 4.64 1.91
N PHE A 50 -4.47 3.49 1.33
CA PHE A 50 -4.71 3.41 -0.12
C PHE A 50 -6.16 3.07 -0.47
N VAL A 51 -6.83 2.21 0.31
CA VAL A 51 -8.22 1.82 0.05
C VAL A 51 -9.16 3.01 0.17
N LEU A 52 -8.98 3.86 1.19
CA LEU A 52 -9.83 5.03 1.38
C LEU A 52 -9.68 6.06 0.25
N PRO A 53 -8.47 6.56 -0.10
CA PRO A 53 -8.36 7.55 -1.17
C PRO A 53 -8.71 6.97 -2.55
N LEU A 54 -8.33 5.72 -2.85
CA LEU A 54 -8.68 5.09 -4.13
C LEU A 54 -10.18 4.82 -4.23
N GLY A 55 -10.80 4.33 -3.16
CA GLY A 55 -12.25 4.10 -3.09
C GLY A 55 -13.03 5.41 -3.23
N PHE A 56 -12.60 6.47 -2.56
CA PHE A 56 -13.19 7.79 -2.69
C PHE A 56 -13.07 8.33 -4.12
N ALA A 57 -11.87 8.31 -4.70
CA ALA A 57 -11.63 8.78 -6.06
C ALA A 57 -12.47 8.01 -7.09
N TYR A 58 -12.55 6.69 -6.95
CA TYR A 58 -13.38 5.84 -7.82
C TYR A 58 -14.88 6.13 -7.64
N GLY A 59 -15.34 6.37 -6.40
CA GLY A 59 -16.71 6.77 -6.11
C GLY A 59 -17.08 8.10 -6.79
N VAL A 60 -16.24 9.12 -6.67
CA VAL A 60 -16.45 10.42 -7.34
C VAL A 60 -16.44 10.26 -8.86
N TYR A 61 -15.49 9.50 -9.40
CA TYR A 61 -15.39 9.25 -10.84
C TYR A 61 -16.64 8.57 -11.42
N THR A 62 -17.12 7.52 -10.76
CA THR A 62 -18.32 6.78 -11.21
C THR A 62 -19.57 7.64 -11.12
N TRP A 63 -19.75 8.39 -10.03
CA TRP A 63 -20.85 9.35 -9.89
C TRP A 63 -20.81 10.43 -10.98
N ALA A 64 -19.64 11.03 -11.22
CA ALA A 64 -19.48 12.09 -12.21
C ALA A 64 -19.81 11.61 -13.62
N ASN A 65 -19.37 10.40 -14.01
CA ASN A 65 -19.70 9.82 -15.31
C ASN A 65 -21.19 9.51 -15.46
N GLN A 66 -21.82 8.95 -14.43
CA GLN A 66 -23.27 8.69 -14.47
C GLN A 66 -24.06 10.00 -14.55
N LYS A 67 -23.68 11.01 -13.79
CA LYS A 67 -24.31 12.33 -13.84
C LYS A 67 -24.12 12.99 -15.20
N ALA A 68 -22.91 12.94 -15.76
CA ALA A 68 -22.62 13.47 -17.09
C ALA A 68 -23.45 12.76 -18.18
N ALA A 69 -23.53 11.44 -18.13
CA ALA A 69 -24.36 10.67 -19.07
C ALA A 69 -25.86 11.00 -18.93
N TRP A 70 -26.36 11.13 -17.70
CA TRP A 70 -27.75 11.52 -17.45
C TRP A 70 -28.07 12.93 -17.95
N LEU A 71 -27.15 13.89 -17.77
CA LEU A 71 -27.32 15.25 -18.27
C LEU A 71 -27.44 15.32 -19.81
N GLN A 72 -26.87 14.35 -20.53
CA GLN A 72 -26.99 14.24 -22.00
C GLN A 72 -28.28 13.55 -22.47
N THR A 73 -29.15 13.11 -21.55
CA THR A 73 -30.46 12.53 -21.89
C THR A 73 -31.53 13.60 -22.05
N LYS A 74 -32.63 13.30 -22.73
CA LYS A 74 -33.76 14.25 -22.89
C LYS A 74 -34.29 14.76 -21.55
N GLU A 75 -34.39 13.90 -20.55
CA GLU A 75 -34.82 14.25 -19.19
C GLU A 75 -33.80 15.16 -18.50
N GLY A 76 -32.51 14.88 -18.67
CA GLY A 76 -31.43 15.74 -18.14
C GLY A 76 -31.39 17.11 -18.80
N HIS A 77 -31.61 17.19 -20.12
CA HIS A 77 -31.73 18.44 -20.85
C HIS A 77 -32.97 19.25 -20.42
N ALA A 78 -34.11 18.60 -20.19
CA ALA A 78 -35.31 19.25 -19.67
C ALA A 78 -35.08 19.82 -18.27
N HIS A 79 -34.46 19.04 -17.37
CA HIS A 79 -34.12 19.47 -16.02
C HIS A 79 -33.09 20.63 -16.00
N GLY A 80 -32.17 20.69 -16.97
CA GLY A 80 -31.19 21.78 -17.08
C GLY A 80 -31.75 23.08 -17.67
N GLY A 81 -32.88 23.00 -18.37
CA GLY A 81 -33.56 24.15 -18.99
C GLY A 81 -34.61 24.84 -18.11
N GLU A 82 -34.90 24.31 -16.92
CA GLU A 82 -35.86 24.86 -15.95
C GLU A 82 -35.24 25.88 -14.96
N HIS A 83 -34.10 26.46 -15.30
CA HIS A 83 -33.43 27.54 -14.54
C HIS A 83 -33.38 28.85 -15.32
#